data_AF-A0A2H6IX32-F1
#
_entry.id   AF-A0A2H6IX32-F1
#
_cell.length_a   1.000
_cell.length_b   1.000
_cell.length_c   1.000
_cell.angle_alpha   90.00
_cell.angle_beta   90.00
_cell.angle_gamma   90.00
#
_symmetry.space_group_name_H-M   'P 1'
#
loop_
_entity.id
_entity.type
_entity.pdbx_description
1 polymer ?
#
loop_
_entity_poly.entity_id
_entity_poly.type
_entity_poly.pdbx_seq_one_letter_code
_entity_poly.pdbx_strand_id
1 'polypeptide(L)'
;MGHILEVVKRLGRSASRLPGYKKVHTKSLHSHAVHLLGALAEEEAAKFFILLDFVRCPRSQQKSRSRQLGYFYDHLAKGIYAEICSRHFVDFADVARFVNSRRKAFYLDGPMDVDWIFSNNILSRREDRFYVNYVKDGDDNYYWQYPRTTDFEIGYHTGTVIEIARALDAVDLASPKGLAIVAEIWRTVEVKPELTHHEISMLNRQTLKHLQEKGLSRDTPCETFDFIEQRWSFPLYSLDLSLDPPTHDRKAQKKRIKELRDIQERWTPDDY
;
A
#
# COMPACT_ATOMS: atom_id res chain seq x y z
N MET A 1 0.91 17.11 6.43
CA MET A 1 -0.01 15.96 6.47
C MET A 1 -1.48 16.38 6.32
N GLY A 2 -1.97 17.40 7.04
CA GLY A 2 -3.38 17.84 6.93
C GLY A 2 -3.88 18.14 5.50
N HIS A 3 -3.06 18.75 4.65
CA HIS A 3 -3.43 18.99 3.23
C HIS A 3 -3.68 17.69 2.46
N ILE A 4 -2.87 16.64 2.67
CA ILE A 4 -3.05 15.33 2.03
C ILE A 4 -4.41 14.74 2.43
N LEU A 5 -4.74 14.80 3.72
CA LEU A 5 -5.99 14.27 4.24
C LEU A 5 -7.20 15.05 3.75
N GLU A 6 -7.07 16.37 3.54
CA GLU A 6 -8.11 17.17 2.89
C GLU A 6 -8.33 16.76 1.43
N VAL A 7 -7.26 16.49 0.68
CA VAL A 7 -7.36 15.95 -0.69
C VAL A 7 -8.06 14.59 -0.69
N VAL A 8 -7.67 13.67 0.20
CA VAL A 8 -8.31 12.36 0.37
C VAL A 8 -9.80 12.50 0.73
N LYS A 9 -10.15 13.44 1.64
CA LYS A 9 -11.54 13.76 1.99
C LYS A 9 -12.32 14.30 0.78
N ARG A 10 -11.72 15.14 -0.06
CA ARG A 10 -12.35 15.66 -1.29
C ARG A 10 -12.57 14.56 -2.32
N LEU A 11 -11.56 13.73 -2.60
CA LEU A 11 -11.67 12.62 -3.55
C LEU A 11 -12.75 11.61 -3.12
N GLY A 12 -12.77 11.24 -1.83
CA GLY A 12 -13.81 10.37 -1.28
C GLY A 12 -15.22 10.95 -1.38
N ARG A 13 -15.39 12.26 -1.11
CA ARG A 13 -16.68 12.96 -1.29
C ARG A 13 -17.11 13.04 -2.75
N SER A 14 -16.17 13.22 -3.67
CA SER A 14 -16.46 13.21 -5.10
C SER A 14 -16.90 11.81 -5.55
N ALA A 15 -16.19 10.76 -5.13
CA ALA A 15 -16.56 9.38 -5.43
C ALA A 15 -17.95 9.03 -4.89
N SER A 16 -18.29 9.45 -3.67
CA SER A 16 -19.60 9.17 -3.06
C SER A 16 -20.79 9.82 -3.76
N ARG A 17 -20.55 10.83 -4.60
CA ARG A 17 -21.58 11.52 -5.38
C ARG A 17 -21.82 10.88 -6.76
N LEU A 18 -20.92 10.00 -7.22
CA LEU A 18 -21.07 9.35 -8.50
C LEU A 18 -22.09 8.21 -8.45
N PRO A 19 -22.91 8.03 -9.51
CA PRO A 19 -23.74 6.84 -9.65
C PRO A 19 -22.90 5.56 -9.54
N GLY A 20 -23.24 4.65 -8.63
CA GLY A 20 -22.54 3.38 -8.47
C GLY A 20 -21.60 3.28 -7.26
N TYR A 21 -21.39 4.36 -6.51
CA TYR A 21 -20.74 4.26 -5.20
C TYR A 21 -21.51 3.31 -4.26
N LYS A 22 -20.80 2.37 -3.63
CA LYS A 22 -21.37 1.30 -2.77
C LYS A 22 -22.46 0.42 -3.42
N LYS A 23 -22.62 0.47 -4.74
CA LYS A 23 -23.57 -0.40 -5.46
C LYS A 23 -22.83 -1.54 -6.16
N VAL A 24 -23.44 -2.71 -6.16
CA VAL A 24 -22.97 -3.84 -6.97
C VAL A 24 -23.37 -3.55 -8.41
N HIS A 25 -22.42 -3.17 -9.26
CA HIS A 25 -22.68 -2.97 -10.68
C HIS A 25 -21.65 -3.69 -11.53
N THR A 26 -22.18 -4.44 -12.49
CA THR A 26 -21.48 -4.92 -13.67
C THR A 26 -21.15 -3.74 -14.59
N LYS A 27 -19.87 -3.64 -15.01
CA LYS A 27 -19.31 -2.86 -16.13
C LYS A 27 -20.14 -1.64 -16.60
N SER A 28 -20.10 -0.52 -15.86
CA SER A 28 -20.63 0.78 -16.32
C SER A 28 -19.57 1.89 -16.24
N LEU A 29 -19.69 2.92 -17.09
CA LEU A 29 -18.77 4.07 -17.10
C LEU A 29 -18.70 4.77 -15.73
N HIS A 30 -19.82 4.82 -15.00
CA HIS A 30 -19.87 5.42 -13.66
C HIS A 30 -19.14 4.56 -12.61
N SER A 31 -19.17 3.24 -12.76
CA SER A 31 -18.35 2.33 -11.94
C SER A 31 -16.86 2.64 -12.14
N HIS A 32 -16.40 2.77 -13.39
CA HIS A 32 -15.01 3.10 -13.69
C HIS A 32 -14.54 4.41 -13.03
N ALA A 33 -15.34 5.48 -13.13
CA ALA A 33 -15.01 6.76 -12.51
C ALA A 33 -14.93 6.68 -10.98
N VAL A 34 -15.79 5.89 -10.32
CA VAL A 34 -15.73 5.64 -8.88
C VAL A 34 -14.43 4.92 -8.51
N HIS A 35 -14.07 3.85 -9.23
CA HIS A 35 -12.83 3.10 -8.98
C HIS A 35 -11.57 3.94 -9.22
N LEU A 36 -11.59 4.82 -10.23
CA LEU A 36 -10.50 5.75 -10.52
C LEU A 36 -10.28 6.73 -9.37
N LEU A 37 -11.35 7.38 -8.90
CA LEU A 37 -11.28 8.32 -7.76
C LEU A 37 -10.86 7.60 -6.47
N GLY A 38 -11.31 6.36 -6.29
CA GLY A 38 -10.90 5.51 -5.19
C GLY A 38 -9.39 5.22 -5.19
N ALA A 39 -8.86 4.77 -6.34
CA ALA A 39 -7.43 4.50 -6.51
C ALA A 39 -6.58 5.76 -6.27
N LEU A 40 -7.02 6.92 -6.77
CA LEU A 40 -6.37 8.20 -6.49
C LEU A 40 -6.39 8.53 -4.99
N ALA A 41 -7.53 8.32 -4.32
CA ALA A 41 -7.64 8.57 -2.89
C ALA A 41 -6.72 7.66 -2.06
N GLU A 42 -6.54 6.40 -2.47
CA GLU A 42 -5.62 5.45 -1.85
C GLU A 42 -4.16 5.87 -2.06
N GLU A 43 -3.78 6.29 -3.27
CA GLU A 43 -2.44 6.82 -3.55
C GLU A 43 -2.13 8.08 -2.73
N GLU A 44 -3.09 8.99 -2.59
CA GLU A 44 -2.92 10.18 -1.76
C GLU A 44 -2.86 9.82 -0.28
N ALA A 45 -3.68 8.87 0.20
CA ALA A 45 -3.60 8.39 1.57
C ALA A 45 -2.26 7.69 1.86
N ALA A 46 -1.69 6.96 0.91
CA ALA A 46 -0.37 6.33 1.07
C ALA A 46 0.74 7.36 1.34
N LYS A 47 0.66 8.57 0.76
CA LYS A 47 1.61 9.66 1.05
C LYS A 47 1.60 10.07 2.52
N PHE A 48 0.46 9.95 3.21
CA PHE A 48 0.40 10.18 4.66
C PHE A 48 1.34 9.22 5.40
N PHE A 49 1.30 7.93 5.08
CA PHE A 49 2.14 6.90 5.71
C PHE A 49 3.62 7.03 5.35
N ILE A 50 3.93 7.41 4.11
CA ILE A 50 5.31 7.72 3.69
C ILE A 50 5.89 8.85 4.55
N LEU A 51 5.14 9.94 4.74
CA LEU A 51 5.57 11.04 5.60
C LEU A 51 5.59 10.64 7.08
N LEU A 52 4.69 9.75 7.52
CA LEU A 52 4.67 9.25 8.88
C LEU A 52 5.92 8.40 9.14
N ASP A 53 6.36 7.60 8.17
CA ASP A 53 7.60 6.84 8.24
C ASP A 53 8.84 7.71 8.22
N PHE A 54 8.83 8.82 7.51
CA PHE A 54 9.86 9.84 7.67
C PHE A 54 9.93 10.38 9.12
N VAL A 55 8.79 10.50 9.80
CA VAL A 55 8.74 10.92 11.21
C VAL A 55 9.23 9.82 12.15
N ARG A 56 8.75 8.58 11.97
CA ARG A 56 9.11 7.37 12.73
C ARG A 56 10.58 6.99 12.58
N CYS A 57 11.17 7.23 11.41
CA CYS A 57 12.55 6.86 11.10
C CYS A 57 13.57 7.52 12.05
N PRO A 58 14.45 6.73 12.71
CA PRO A 58 15.50 7.25 13.58
C PRO A 58 16.40 8.25 12.86
N ARG A 59 16.87 9.28 13.58
CA ARG A 59 17.74 10.32 13.01
C ARG A 59 19.12 9.78 12.59
N SER A 60 19.54 8.62 13.08
CA SER A 60 20.77 7.95 12.66
C SER A 60 20.66 7.36 11.25
N GLN A 61 19.45 7.04 10.77
CA GLN A 61 19.22 6.40 9.47
C GLN A 61 18.93 7.41 8.35
N GLN A 62 19.82 8.37 8.14
CA GLN A 62 19.61 9.47 7.19
C GLN A 62 19.32 9.02 5.75
N LYS A 63 19.97 7.94 5.29
CA LYS A 63 19.73 7.38 3.95
C LYS A 63 18.29 6.87 3.80
N SER A 64 17.84 6.04 4.74
CA SER A 64 16.46 5.53 4.79
C SER A 64 15.44 6.66 4.87
N ARG A 65 15.71 7.64 5.72
CA ARG A 65 14.89 8.84 5.90
C ARG A 65 14.77 9.66 4.62
N SER A 66 15.87 9.94 3.93
CA SER A 66 15.85 10.66 2.65
C SER A 66 15.11 9.86 1.57
N ARG A 67 15.29 8.54 1.53
CA ARG A 67 14.63 7.65 0.57
C ARG A 67 13.10 7.70 0.71
N GLN A 68 12.57 7.81 1.93
CA GLN A 68 11.14 7.98 2.16
C GLN A 68 10.56 9.19 1.44
N LEU A 69 11.27 10.32 1.39
CA LEU A 69 10.79 11.49 0.65
C LEU A 69 10.75 11.25 -0.87
N GLY A 70 11.66 10.43 -1.40
CA GLY A 70 11.65 10.01 -2.80
C GLY A 70 10.40 9.21 -3.17
N TYR A 71 9.92 8.36 -2.25
CA TYR A 71 8.71 7.55 -2.47
C TYR A 71 7.41 8.37 -2.53
N PHE A 72 7.43 9.63 -2.09
CA PHE A 72 6.24 10.48 -2.10
C PHE A 72 5.60 10.64 -3.48
N TYR A 73 6.40 10.57 -4.55
CA TYR A 73 5.92 10.65 -5.93
C TYR A 73 5.86 9.28 -6.62
N ASP A 74 6.49 8.26 -6.06
CA ASP A 74 6.56 6.91 -6.64
C ASP A 74 5.23 6.15 -6.50
N HIS A 75 4.68 5.67 -7.61
CA HIS A 75 3.38 4.98 -7.61
C HIS A 75 3.45 3.56 -7.05
N LEU A 76 4.56 2.85 -7.26
CA LEU A 76 4.76 1.51 -6.71
C LEU A 76 4.80 1.57 -5.19
N ALA A 77 5.58 2.48 -4.62
CA ALA A 77 5.68 2.66 -3.18
C ALA A 77 4.32 3.01 -2.56
N LYS A 78 3.55 3.94 -3.16
CA LYS A 78 2.18 4.25 -2.71
C LYS A 78 1.27 3.02 -2.73
N GLY A 79 1.32 2.23 -3.81
CA GLY A 79 0.55 1.00 -3.91
C GLY A 79 0.96 -0.05 -2.86
N ILE A 80 2.26 -0.18 -2.57
CA ILE A 80 2.76 -1.07 -1.50
C ILE A 80 2.19 -0.64 -0.14
N TYR A 81 2.19 0.65 0.19
CA TYR A 81 1.56 1.15 1.42
C TYR A 81 0.06 0.83 1.47
N ALA A 82 -0.65 1.03 0.35
CA ALA A 82 -2.07 0.72 0.27
C ALA A 82 -2.37 -0.77 0.53
N GLU A 83 -1.58 -1.68 -0.05
CA GLU A 83 -1.73 -3.13 0.18
C GLU A 83 -1.28 -3.58 1.58
N ILE A 84 -0.28 -2.94 2.18
CA ILE A 84 0.13 -3.29 3.55
C ILE A 84 -0.94 -2.90 4.56
N CYS A 85 -1.59 -1.75 4.37
CA CYS A 85 -2.68 -1.31 5.25
C CYS A 85 -3.91 -2.22 5.22
N SER A 86 -4.12 -3.01 4.17
CA SER A 86 -5.26 -3.92 4.06
C SER A 86 -4.98 -5.33 4.59
N ARG A 87 -3.76 -5.60 5.07
CA ARG A 87 -3.30 -6.92 5.48
C ARG A 87 -2.86 -6.96 6.94
N HIS A 88 -2.93 -8.15 7.52
CA HIS A 88 -2.32 -8.46 8.81
C HIS A 88 -1.06 -9.31 8.56
N PHE A 89 0.03 -8.94 9.21
CA PHE A 89 1.31 -9.64 9.15
C PHE A 89 1.65 -10.11 10.56
N VAL A 90 2.35 -11.24 10.69
CA VAL A 90 2.74 -11.75 12.01
C VAL A 90 3.93 -10.95 12.54
N ASP A 91 4.93 -10.76 11.69
CA ASP A 91 6.17 -10.05 12.01
C ASP A 91 6.66 -9.19 10.83
N PHE A 92 7.76 -8.47 11.06
CA PHE A 92 8.36 -7.64 10.04
C PHE A 92 9.06 -8.44 8.93
N ALA A 93 9.49 -9.67 9.21
CA ALA A 93 10.01 -10.57 8.18
C ALA A 93 8.93 -10.89 7.13
N ASP A 94 7.69 -11.11 7.53
CA ASP A 94 6.55 -11.30 6.64
C ASP A 94 6.31 -10.07 5.77
N VAL A 95 6.37 -8.87 6.38
CA VAL A 95 6.26 -7.60 5.66
C VAL A 95 7.37 -7.48 4.62
N ALA A 96 8.61 -7.80 4.98
CA ALA A 96 9.74 -7.74 4.07
C ALA A 96 9.58 -8.72 2.89
N ARG A 97 9.13 -9.96 3.15
CA ARG A 97 8.83 -10.95 2.09
C ARG A 97 7.73 -10.44 1.15
N PHE A 98 6.66 -9.88 1.72
CA PHE A 98 5.57 -9.31 0.96
C PHE A 98 6.04 -8.17 0.06
N VAL A 99 6.74 -7.16 0.61
CA VAL A 99 7.28 -6.03 -0.16
C VAL A 99 8.22 -6.51 -1.26
N ASN A 100 9.09 -7.48 -0.97
CA ASN A 100 10.00 -8.03 -1.95
C ASN A 100 9.27 -8.76 -3.09
N SER A 101 8.13 -9.39 -2.83
CA SER A 101 7.28 -9.95 -3.89
C SER A 101 6.64 -8.85 -4.75
N ARG A 102 6.22 -7.75 -4.11
CA ARG A 102 5.49 -6.65 -4.77
C ARG A 102 6.38 -5.72 -5.58
N ARG A 103 7.68 -5.62 -5.29
CA ARG A 103 8.58 -4.76 -6.06
C ARG A 103 9.05 -5.37 -7.39
N LYS A 104 8.80 -6.65 -7.65
CA LYS A 104 9.34 -7.33 -8.83
C LYS A 104 8.77 -6.70 -10.10
N ALA A 105 9.65 -6.32 -11.03
CA ALA A 105 9.23 -5.75 -12.31
C ALA A 105 8.38 -6.73 -13.14
N PHE A 106 8.66 -8.02 -13.01
CA PHE A 106 7.92 -9.07 -13.68
C PHE A 106 7.69 -10.26 -12.75
N TYR A 107 6.57 -10.95 -12.93
CA TYR A 107 6.31 -12.26 -12.34
C TYR A 107 5.85 -13.23 -13.43
N LEU A 108 6.14 -14.50 -13.20
CA LEU A 108 5.61 -15.60 -14.01
C LEU A 108 4.28 -16.03 -13.39
N ASP A 109 3.28 -16.19 -14.24
CA ASP A 109 1.98 -16.74 -13.88
C ASP A 109 1.43 -17.51 -15.09
N GLY A 110 0.58 -18.50 -14.86
CA GLY A 110 0.09 -19.43 -15.88
C GLY A 110 0.07 -20.89 -15.42
N PRO A 111 -0.67 -21.77 -16.12
CA PRO A 111 -0.60 -23.21 -15.88
C PRO A 111 0.83 -23.72 -16.03
N MET A 112 1.18 -24.83 -15.36
CA MET A 112 2.54 -25.39 -15.18
C MET A 112 3.46 -25.41 -16.43
N ASP A 113 2.88 -25.42 -17.63
CA ASP A 113 3.59 -25.58 -18.90
C ASP A 113 3.68 -24.27 -19.72
N VAL A 114 3.11 -23.17 -19.21
CA VAL A 114 2.99 -21.90 -19.92
C VAL A 114 3.45 -20.75 -19.02
N ASP A 115 4.63 -20.21 -19.32
CA ASP A 115 5.21 -19.04 -18.65
C ASP A 115 4.64 -17.74 -19.26
N TRP A 116 3.55 -17.20 -18.70
CA TRP A 116 3.17 -15.83 -19.03
C TRP A 116 3.96 -14.85 -18.17
N ILE A 117 4.65 -13.92 -18.83
CA ILE A 117 5.37 -12.84 -18.17
C ILE A 117 4.41 -11.69 -17.94
N PHE A 118 4.08 -11.45 -16.68
CA PHE A 118 3.28 -10.29 -16.28
C PHE A 118 4.18 -9.20 -15.73
N SER A 119 3.90 -7.96 -16.12
CA SER A 119 4.49 -6.76 -15.51
C SER A 119 4.07 -6.63 -14.05
N ASN A 120 4.78 -5.79 -13.29
CA ASN A 120 4.46 -5.49 -11.91
C ASN A 120 2.96 -5.22 -11.70
N ASN A 121 2.33 -6.01 -10.82
CA ASN A 121 0.87 -6.02 -10.68
C ASN A 121 0.31 -4.64 -10.23
N ILE A 122 0.99 -3.97 -9.30
CA ILE A 122 0.58 -2.66 -8.78
C ILE A 122 0.62 -1.62 -9.90
N LEU A 123 1.72 -1.57 -10.66
CA LEU A 123 1.86 -0.63 -11.77
C LEU A 123 0.92 -0.95 -12.93
N SER A 124 0.80 -2.22 -13.32
CA SER A 124 -0.11 -2.66 -14.38
C SER A 124 -1.55 -2.32 -14.05
N ARG A 125 -2.05 -2.69 -12.85
CA ARG A 125 -3.41 -2.36 -12.42
C ARG A 125 -3.67 -0.87 -12.39
N ARG A 126 -2.66 -0.09 -12.02
CA ARG A 126 -2.75 1.37 -12.07
C ARG A 126 -2.84 1.85 -13.52
N GLU A 127 -1.95 1.45 -14.40
CA GLU A 127 -1.96 1.87 -15.80
C GLU A 127 -3.25 1.46 -16.51
N ASP A 128 -3.69 0.23 -16.32
CA ASP A 128 -4.93 -0.33 -16.88
C ASP A 128 -6.19 0.41 -16.41
N ARG A 129 -6.14 1.13 -15.28
CA ARG A 129 -7.25 1.95 -14.78
C ARG A 129 -7.26 3.37 -15.34
N PHE A 130 -6.12 3.90 -15.77
CA PHE A 130 -5.99 5.32 -16.13
C PHE A 130 -5.82 5.54 -17.62
N TYR A 131 -5.20 4.60 -18.32
CA TYR A 131 -4.75 4.80 -19.68
C TYR A 131 -5.37 3.80 -20.65
N VAL A 132 -5.55 4.28 -21.88
CA VAL A 132 -5.83 3.42 -23.03
C VAL A 132 -4.50 2.90 -23.53
N ASN A 133 -4.37 1.58 -23.66
CA ASN A 133 -3.15 0.94 -24.13
C ASN A 133 -3.28 0.57 -25.62
N TYR A 134 -2.24 0.80 -26.41
CA TYR A 134 -2.14 0.23 -27.76
C TYR A 134 -1.38 -1.08 -27.67
N VAL A 135 -2.08 -2.18 -27.90
CA VAL A 135 -1.58 -3.53 -27.65
C VAL A 135 -1.35 -4.25 -28.97
N LYS A 136 -0.24 -4.97 -29.03
CA LYS A 136 0.05 -5.97 -30.06
C LYS A 136 -0.02 -7.35 -29.40
N ASP A 137 -0.86 -8.24 -29.90
CA ASP A 137 -0.93 -9.61 -29.37
C ASP A 137 0.09 -10.56 -30.03
N GLY A 138 0.07 -11.83 -29.60
CA GLY A 138 0.97 -12.87 -30.11
C GLY A 138 0.72 -13.26 -31.57
N ASP A 139 -0.43 -12.89 -32.14
CA ASP A 139 -0.85 -13.23 -33.49
C ASP A 139 -0.66 -12.04 -34.46
N ASP A 140 0.19 -11.08 -34.09
CA ASP A 140 0.46 -9.84 -34.85
C ASP A 140 -0.78 -8.92 -35.04
N ASN A 141 -1.85 -9.11 -34.27
CA ASN A 141 -2.98 -8.17 -34.29
C ASN A 141 -2.70 -6.96 -33.40
N TYR A 142 -3.27 -5.82 -33.77
CA TYR A 142 -3.16 -4.57 -33.04
C TYR A 142 -4.53 -4.07 -32.62
N TYR A 143 -4.69 -3.68 -31.36
CA TYR A 143 -5.93 -3.12 -30.87
C TYR A 143 -5.71 -2.11 -29.75
N TRP A 144 -6.71 -1.24 -29.58
CA TRP A 144 -6.80 -0.36 -28.43
C TRP A 144 -7.48 -1.08 -27.27
N GLN A 145 -6.75 -1.27 -26.18
CA GLN A 145 -7.29 -1.76 -24.93
C GLN A 145 -7.80 -0.56 -24.11
N TYR A 146 -9.12 -0.51 -23.92
CA TYR A 146 -9.75 0.48 -23.05
C TYR A 146 -9.43 0.19 -21.57
N PRO A 147 -9.46 1.22 -20.69
CA PRO A 147 -9.22 1.03 -19.27
C PRO A 147 -10.14 -0.04 -18.68
N ARG A 148 -9.56 -1.07 -18.07
CA ARG A 148 -10.33 -2.18 -17.49
C ARG A 148 -10.85 -1.77 -16.12
N THR A 149 -12.16 -1.90 -15.91
CA THR A 149 -12.69 -2.16 -14.56
C THR A 149 -12.49 -3.64 -14.28
N THR A 150 -12.04 -3.98 -13.07
CA THR A 150 -11.91 -5.36 -12.61
C THR A 150 -13.18 -6.13 -12.97
N ASP A 151 -13.02 -7.30 -13.63
CA ASP A 151 -14.14 -8.02 -14.26
C ASP A 151 -15.25 -8.41 -13.25
N PHE A 152 -14.89 -8.45 -11.96
CA PHE A 152 -15.80 -8.61 -10.84
C PHE A 152 -15.27 -7.80 -9.64
N GLU A 153 -15.92 -6.69 -9.29
CA GLU A 153 -15.69 -5.97 -8.03
C GLU A 153 -17.04 -5.66 -7.37
N ILE A 154 -17.25 -6.14 -6.13
CA ILE A 154 -18.45 -5.89 -5.33
C ILE A 154 -18.34 -4.48 -4.74
N GLY A 155 -18.67 -3.46 -5.55
CA GLY A 155 -18.68 -2.07 -5.13
C GLY A 155 -17.31 -1.51 -4.73
N TYR A 156 -17.12 -0.20 -4.86
CA TYR A 156 -15.95 0.44 -4.24
C TYR A 156 -16.20 0.60 -2.73
N HIS A 157 -15.42 -0.13 -1.93
CA HIS A 157 -15.26 0.11 -0.49
C HIS A 157 -14.06 1.03 -0.28
N THR A 158 -14.14 1.94 0.70
CA THR A 158 -13.02 2.81 1.04
C THR A 158 -11.80 1.94 1.38
N GLY A 159 -10.67 2.14 0.71
CA GLY A 159 -9.47 1.36 1.00
C GLY A 159 -9.02 1.54 2.45
N THR A 160 -8.58 0.46 3.10
CA THR A 160 -8.19 0.46 4.53
C THR A 160 -7.11 1.51 4.85
N VAL A 161 -6.22 1.82 3.88
CA VAL A 161 -5.24 2.90 3.97
C VAL A 161 -5.89 4.27 4.24
N ILE A 162 -7.03 4.57 3.61
CA ILE A 162 -7.78 5.82 3.82
C ILE A 162 -8.40 5.83 5.21
N GLU A 163 -8.95 4.71 5.65
CA GLU A 163 -9.62 4.57 6.95
C GLU A 163 -8.63 4.77 8.09
N ILE A 164 -7.46 4.12 8.04
CA ILE A 164 -6.40 4.28 9.03
C ILE A 164 -5.87 5.72 9.03
N ALA A 165 -5.60 6.31 7.86
CA ALA A 165 -5.11 7.68 7.78
C ALA A 165 -6.10 8.69 8.40
N ARG A 166 -7.41 8.47 8.19
CA ARG A 166 -8.47 9.29 8.81
C ARG A 166 -8.58 9.08 10.31
N ALA A 167 -8.46 7.85 10.79
CA ALA A 167 -8.49 7.55 12.21
C ALA A 167 -7.31 8.24 12.93
N LEU A 168 -6.10 8.15 12.38
CA LEU A 168 -4.91 8.83 12.91
C LEU A 168 -5.06 10.37 12.93
N ASP A 169 -5.70 10.96 11.91
CA ASP A 169 -6.04 12.39 11.90
C ASP A 169 -7.10 12.76 12.93
N ALA A 170 -8.10 11.91 13.13
CA ALA A 170 -9.20 12.15 14.06
C ALA A 170 -8.69 12.31 15.50
N VAL A 171 -7.72 11.49 15.89
CA VAL A 171 -7.09 11.57 17.22
C VAL A 171 -5.98 12.63 17.32
N ASP A 172 -5.73 13.44 16.29
CA ASP A 172 -4.70 14.50 16.24
C ASP A 172 -3.24 14.03 16.05
N LEU A 173 -2.99 12.78 15.66
CA LEU A 173 -1.63 12.30 15.39
C LEU A 173 -1.00 12.91 14.11
N ALA A 174 -1.81 13.55 13.26
CA ALA A 174 -1.36 14.28 12.08
C ALA A 174 -0.90 15.74 12.37
N SER A 175 -1.12 16.23 13.61
CA SER A 175 -0.75 17.59 14.01
C SER A 175 0.75 17.68 14.35
N PRO A 176 1.36 18.89 14.35
CA PRO A 176 2.75 19.03 14.76
C PRO A 176 3.06 18.47 16.15
N LYS A 177 2.12 18.61 17.11
CA LYS A 177 2.27 18.08 18.47
C LYS A 177 2.10 16.56 18.50
N GLY A 178 1.12 16.02 17.78
CA GLY A 178 0.95 14.57 17.62
C GLY A 178 2.17 13.91 16.98
N LEU A 179 2.70 14.50 15.91
CA LEU A 179 3.91 14.01 15.24
C LEU A 179 5.16 14.09 16.12
N ALA A 180 5.24 15.05 17.04
CA ALA A 180 6.32 15.09 18.01
C ALA A 180 6.27 13.88 18.96
N ILE A 181 5.08 13.48 19.41
CA ILE A 181 4.87 12.27 20.23
C ILE A 181 5.22 11.01 19.43
N VAL A 182 4.76 10.90 18.18
CA VAL A 182 5.13 9.78 17.30
C VAL A 182 6.65 9.71 17.18
N ALA A 183 7.32 10.84 16.93
CA ALA A 183 8.78 10.88 16.83
C ALA A 183 9.49 10.49 18.13
N GLU A 184 8.94 10.88 19.29
CA GLU A 184 9.50 10.58 20.62
C GLU A 184 9.52 9.07 20.87
N ILE A 185 8.40 8.39 20.61
CA ILE A 185 8.24 6.96 20.87
C ILE A 185 8.87 6.12 19.76
N TRP A 186 8.54 6.39 18.50
CA TRP A 186 8.89 5.47 17.40
C TRP A 186 10.35 5.52 16.97
N ARG A 187 11.07 6.62 17.25
CA ARG A 187 12.50 6.71 16.89
C ARG A 187 13.40 5.89 17.78
N THR A 188 12.92 5.43 18.93
CA THR A 188 13.67 4.54 19.82
C THR A 188 13.53 3.08 19.40
N VAL A 189 12.54 2.77 18.56
CA VAL A 189 12.24 1.42 18.10
C VAL A 189 13.14 1.05 16.92
N GLU A 190 13.90 -0.02 17.08
CA GLU A 190 14.68 -0.62 16.02
C GLU A 190 13.82 -1.64 15.26
N VAL A 191 13.64 -1.42 13.95
CA VAL A 191 12.83 -2.30 13.10
C VAL A 191 13.68 -3.49 12.65
N LYS A 192 13.50 -4.62 13.33
CA LYS A 192 14.15 -5.91 13.04
C LYS A 192 13.14 -6.91 12.47
N PRO A 193 13.59 -7.96 11.76
CA PRO A 193 12.71 -9.00 11.20
C PRO A 193 11.75 -9.62 12.23
N GLU A 194 12.20 -9.76 13.47
CA GLU A 194 11.46 -10.42 14.55
C GLU A 194 10.42 -9.52 15.22
N LEU A 195 10.39 -8.21 14.88
CA LEU A 195 9.40 -7.29 15.43
C LEU A 195 8.01 -7.78 15.06
N THR A 196 7.19 -8.06 16.07
CA THR A 196 5.88 -8.68 15.91
C THR A 196 4.75 -7.65 15.82
N HIS A 197 3.60 -8.07 15.28
CA HIS A 197 2.39 -7.23 15.27
C HIS A 197 1.91 -6.91 16.69
N HIS A 198 2.10 -7.82 17.64
CA HIS A 198 1.79 -7.56 19.03
C HIS A 198 2.61 -6.40 19.61
N GLU A 199 3.93 -6.36 19.35
CA GLU A 199 4.79 -5.25 19.77
C GLU A 199 4.40 -3.94 19.09
N ILE A 200 4.03 -3.97 17.81
CA ILE A 200 3.48 -2.80 17.10
C ILE A 200 2.19 -2.30 17.75
N SER A 201 1.26 -3.20 18.09
CA SER A 201 0.02 -2.86 18.79
C SER A 201 0.30 -2.21 20.16
N MET A 202 1.26 -2.74 20.91
CA MET A 202 1.70 -2.15 22.18
C MET A 202 2.28 -0.74 21.99
N LEU A 203 3.08 -0.51 20.94
CA LEU A 203 3.61 0.81 20.58
C LEU A 203 2.51 1.78 20.14
N ASN A 204 1.52 1.30 19.39
CA ASN A 204 0.35 2.09 19.00
C ASN A 204 -0.41 2.54 20.25
N ARG A 205 -0.71 1.61 21.17
CA ARG A 205 -1.38 1.90 22.45
C ARG A 205 -0.60 2.89 23.29
N GLN A 206 0.72 2.72 23.41
CA GLN A 206 1.59 3.66 24.13
C GLN A 206 1.54 5.07 23.51
N THR A 207 1.57 5.15 22.18
CA THR A 207 1.49 6.43 21.45
C THR A 207 0.16 7.13 21.73
N LEU A 208 -0.94 6.40 21.67
CA LEU A 208 -2.29 6.92 21.93
C LEU A 208 -2.48 7.35 23.39
N LYS A 209 -2.00 6.55 24.34
CA LYS A 209 -2.05 6.89 25.76
C LYS A 209 -1.27 8.18 26.05
N HIS A 210 -0.07 8.32 25.49
CA HIS A 210 0.74 9.51 25.71
C HIS A 210 0.10 10.79 25.12
N LEU A 211 -0.64 10.64 24.02
CA LEU A 211 -1.41 11.72 23.42
C LEU A 211 -2.58 12.17 24.31
N GLN A 212 -3.28 11.21 24.92
CA GLN A 212 -4.38 11.46 25.87
C GLN A 212 -3.86 12.12 27.16
N GLU A 213 -2.77 11.62 27.73
CA GLU A 213 -2.15 12.18 28.94
C GLU A 213 -1.72 13.65 28.76
N LYS A 214 -1.27 14.01 27.56
CA LYS A 214 -0.91 15.40 27.21
C LYS A 214 -2.12 16.29 26.87
N GLY A 215 -3.34 15.75 26.94
CA GLY A 215 -4.58 16.49 26.62
C GLY A 215 -4.65 16.94 25.15
N LEU A 216 -3.99 16.21 24.25
CA LEU A 216 -3.91 16.55 22.82
C LEU A 216 -4.92 15.78 21.96
N SER A 217 -5.50 14.71 22.49
CA SER A 217 -6.53 13.96 21.79
C SER A 217 -7.82 14.78 21.68
N ARG A 218 -8.42 14.79 20.49
CA ARG A 218 -9.79 15.31 20.30
C ARG A 218 -10.79 14.37 20.94
N ASP A 219 -11.99 14.89 21.23
CA ASP A 219 -13.14 14.07 21.63
C ASP A 219 -13.49 13.10 20.48
N THR A 220 -13.03 11.85 20.62
CA THR A 220 -13.04 10.83 19.58
C THR A 220 -13.57 9.53 20.20
N PRO A 221 -14.46 8.78 19.52
CA PRO A 221 -15.00 7.53 20.05
C PRO A 221 -13.91 6.51 20.40
N CYS A 222 -14.11 5.74 21.48
CA CYS A 222 -13.19 4.67 21.91
C CYS A 222 -12.86 3.68 20.79
N GLU A 223 -13.85 3.33 19.95
CA GLU A 223 -13.70 2.44 18.80
C GLU A 223 -12.62 2.90 17.82
N THR A 224 -12.38 4.22 17.71
CA THR A 224 -11.32 4.77 16.85
C THR A 224 -9.94 4.45 17.41
N PHE A 225 -9.77 4.45 18.73
CA PHE A 225 -8.52 4.08 19.38
C PHE A 225 -8.23 2.59 19.18
N ASP A 226 -9.23 1.73 19.40
CA ASP A 226 -9.11 0.28 19.19
C ASP A 226 -8.76 -0.04 17.72
N PHE A 227 -9.41 0.66 16.79
CA PHE A 227 -9.13 0.52 15.36
C PHE A 227 -7.68 0.91 15.03
N ILE A 228 -7.18 2.05 15.54
CA ILE A 228 -5.79 2.47 15.32
C ILE A 228 -4.82 1.46 15.91
N GLU A 229 -5.07 1.03 17.15
CA GLU A 229 -4.22 0.07 17.85
C GLU A 229 -4.01 -1.20 17.02
N GLN A 230 -5.09 -1.75 16.46
CA GLN A 230 -5.07 -3.00 15.71
C GLN A 230 -4.58 -2.86 14.26
N ARG A 231 -4.85 -1.71 13.62
CA ARG A 231 -4.68 -1.55 12.16
C ARG A 231 -3.50 -0.68 11.75
N TRP A 232 -2.94 0.15 12.64
CA TRP A 232 -1.76 0.94 12.31
C TRP A 232 -0.52 0.04 12.20
N SER A 233 -0.08 -0.20 10.96
CA SER A 233 0.91 -1.21 10.59
C SER A 233 2.37 -0.75 10.75
N PHE A 234 3.28 -1.71 10.50
CA PHE A 234 4.73 -1.57 10.57
C PHE A 234 5.25 -0.37 9.76
N PRO A 235 6.29 0.33 10.25
CA PRO A 235 7.02 1.29 9.44
C PRO A 235 7.85 0.58 8.35
N LEU A 236 7.83 1.13 7.14
CA LEU A 236 8.55 0.56 5.99
C LEU A 236 9.87 1.29 5.70
N TYR A 237 10.29 2.22 6.56
CA TYR A 237 11.47 3.05 6.31
C TYR A 237 12.76 2.24 6.11
N SER A 238 12.86 1.06 6.73
CA SER A 238 14.02 0.18 6.63
C SER A 238 14.05 -0.60 5.31
N LEU A 239 12.92 -0.74 4.61
CA LEU A 239 12.81 -1.45 3.34
C LEU A 239 13.08 -0.52 2.17
N ASP A 240 13.49 -1.14 1.06
CA ASP A 240 13.51 -0.49 -0.24
C ASP A 240 12.21 -0.83 -0.98
N LEU A 241 11.50 0.19 -1.45
CA LEU A 241 10.23 0.09 -2.14
C LEU A 241 10.37 0.35 -3.65
N SER A 242 11.59 0.63 -4.15
CA SER A 242 11.78 0.84 -5.58
C SER A 242 11.61 -0.46 -6.35
N LEU A 243 11.14 -0.31 -7.59
CA LEU A 243 11.02 -1.41 -8.54
C LEU A 243 12.34 -2.17 -8.63
N ASP A 244 12.28 -3.48 -8.50
CA ASP A 244 13.41 -4.37 -8.75
C ASP A 244 13.45 -4.69 -10.24
N PRO A 245 14.37 -4.06 -11.01
CA PRO A 245 14.41 -4.21 -12.46
C PRO A 245 14.77 -5.66 -12.82
N PRO A 246 14.34 -6.14 -14.00
CA PRO A 246 14.85 -7.41 -14.51
C PRO A 246 16.37 -7.30 -14.72
N THR A 247 17.11 -8.34 -14.34
CA THR A 247 18.54 -8.38 -14.63
C THR A 247 18.75 -8.45 -16.15
N HIS A 248 19.54 -7.54 -16.71
CA HIS A 248 19.94 -7.59 -18.13
C HIS A 248 20.92 -8.73 -18.45
N ASP A 249 21.48 -9.37 -17.43
CA ASP A 249 22.28 -10.58 -17.59
C ASP A 249 21.39 -11.79 -17.91
N ARG A 250 21.50 -12.28 -19.15
CA ARG A 250 20.79 -13.47 -19.64
C ARG A 250 21.01 -14.71 -18.75
N LYS A 251 22.16 -14.86 -18.10
CA LYS A 251 22.42 -15.99 -17.18
C LYS A 251 21.63 -15.82 -15.88
N ALA A 252 21.65 -14.62 -15.29
CA ALA A 252 20.84 -14.29 -14.13
C ALA A 252 19.33 -14.41 -14.44
N GLN A 253 18.90 -14.00 -15.63
CA GLN A 253 17.50 -14.14 -16.06
C GLN A 253 17.11 -15.62 -16.21
N LYS A 254 17.92 -16.46 -16.85
CA LYS A 254 17.68 -17.91 -16.92
C LYS A 254 17.67 -18.57 -15.55
N LYS A 255 18.60 -18.20 -14.67
CA LYS A 255 18.63 -18.67 -13.28
C LYS A 255 17.36 -18.25 -12.54
N ARG A 256 16.90 -17.01 -12.74
CA ARG A 256 15.69 -16.48 -12.11
C ARG A 256 14.42 -17.15 -12.62
N ILE A 257 14.31 -17.40 -13.91
CA ILE A 257 13.21 -18.18 -14.50
C ILE A 257 13.20 -19.59 -13.90
N LYS A 258 14.38 -20.23 -13.79
CA LYS A 258 14.50 -21.53 -13.12
C LYS A 258 14.05 -21.47 -11.66
N GLU A 259 14.51 -20.48 -10.89
CA GLU A 259 14.07 -20.28 -9.49
C GLU A 259 12.56 -20.07 -9.38
N LEU A 260 11.95 -19.32 -10.30
CA LEU A 260 10.50 -19.09 -10.34
C LEU A 260 9.74 -20.36 -10.69
N ARG A 261 10.22 -21.17 -11.64
CA ARG A 261 9.67 -22.50 -11.95
C ARG A 261 9.80 -23.45 -10.75
N ASP A 262 10.95 -23.47 -10.08
CA ASP A 262 11.14 -24.28 -8.88
C ASP A 262 10.20 -23.85 -7.73
N ILE A 263 9.79 -22.57 -7.66
CA ILE A 263 8.79 -22.07 -6.71
C ILE A 263 7.38 -22.50 -7.12
N GLN A 264 7.05 -22.42 -8.41
CA GLN A 264 5.76 -22.84 -8.97
C GLN A 264 5.56 -24.37 -8.82
N GLU A 265 6.59 -25.17 -9.06
CA GLU A 265 6.58 -26.62 -8.83
C GLU A 265 6.45 -26.99 -7.35
N ARG A 266 6.90 -26.12 -6.45
CA ARG A 266 6.77 -26.29 -5.00
C ARG A 266 5.50 -25.66 -4.43
N TRP A 267 4.68 -25.02 -5.25
CA TRP A 267 3.44 -24.39 -4.81
C TRP A 267 2.37 -25.46 -4.60
N THR A 268 1.93 -25.64 -3.36
CA THR A 268 0.79 -26.49 -2.98
C THR A 268 -0.41 -25.60 -2.63
N PRO A 269 -1.63 -25.89 -3.15
CA PRO A 269 -2.82 -25.07 -2.87
C PRO A 269 -3.31 -25.05 -1.42
N ASP A 270 -2.74 -25.88 -0.54
CA ASP A 270 -3.34 -26.25 0.76
C ASP A 270 -3.00 -25.33 1.95
N ASP A 271 -2.26 -24.23 1.75
CA ASP A 271 -1.93 -23.26 2.81
C ASP A 271 -2.80 -21.98 2.74
N TYR A 272 -4.12 -22.13 2.90
CA TYR A 272 -5.07 -21.03 3.16
C TYR A 272 -5.76 -21.19 4.52
#